data_AF-A0AAU0QIG7-F1
#
_entry.id   AF-A0AAU0QIG7-F1
#
_cell.length_a   1.000
_cell.length_b   1.000
_cell.length_c   1.000
_cell.angle_alpha   90.00
_cell.angle_beta   90.00
_cell.angle_gamma   90.00
#
_symmetry.space_group_name_H-M   'P 1'
#
loop_
_entity.id
_entity.type
_entity.pdbx_description
1 polymer ?
#
loop_
_entity_poly.entity_id
_entity_poly.type
_entity_poly.pdbx_seq_one_letter_code
_entity_poly.pdbx_strand_id
1 'polypeptide(L)'
;MSSLVITILEEATVFEGADTVYRYDLVPPVLTEPWALTAVVEQAQAVLPEDGEPVEVRVTMELAPDAPDAPGREEAGLAVEAVQAALRAGLPTALPEAVQEVGLGVREGEPVVEPGDVGDSGDAGYAERPEPTEILYPSLPSRTSPVNGSSASGRDALALMKGRTGKHTRGGDEPLWRRFTWIHLAMVGIIAAVVGLSWWTMGRSTTLGTEPKAQGIVGSPVPVAAEESEGAAASPQGPASSSPPIVVHEIGRVRASTTAGFRGDMEGEDVVFRGEDEALRIRVSADPVFGVPAEAVLREVMETVEHDPTLSGVEPGAPPQGEKEKVRYREEPGDGSVVEWVTWVEAGHHVSVGCHTREASTVVQRAACRIVEESTGVL
;
A
#
# COMPACT_ATOMS: atom_id res chain seq x y z
N MET A 1 18.55 8.35 -31.63
CA MET A 1 17.32 7.56 -31.46
C MET A 1 17.01 7.53 -29.99
N SER A 2 16.08 8.40 -29.60
CA SER A 2 15.58 8.43 -28.22
C SER A 2 14.40 7.46 -28.11
N SER A 3 14.16 6.92 -26.93
CA SER A 3 13.01 6.05 -26.65
C SER A 3 12.20 6.64 -25.52
N LEU A 4 10.88 6.67 -25.67
CA LEU A 4 9.94 6.95 -24.59
C LEU A 4 9.22 5.63 -24.25
N VAL A 5 9.42 5.15 -23.03
CA VAL A 5 8.67 4.01 -22.51
C VAL A 5 7.59 4.54 -21.58
N ILE A 6 6.34 4.18 -21.86
CA ILE A 6 5.18 4.50 -21.03
C ILE A 6 4.72 3.20 -20.41
N THR A 7 4.93 3.06 -19.10
CA THR A 7 4.54 1.86 -18.36
C THR A 7 3.29 2.16 -17.56
N ILE A 8 2.18 1.52 -17.93
CA ILE A 8 0.91 1.60 -17.22
C ILE A 8 0.94 0.54 -16.11
N LEU A 9 1.03 1.00 -14.87
CA LEU A 9 0.91 0.19 -13.67
C LEU A 9 -0.53 0.27 -13.15
N GLU A 10 -0.83 -0.57 -12.17
CA GLU A 10 -2.13 -0.52 -11.49
C GLU A 10 -2.41 0.82 -10.81
N GLU A 11 -1.38 1.46 -10.26
CA GLU A 11 -1.50 2.66 -9.40
C GLU A 11 -0.79 3.90 -9.95
N ALA A 12 -0.12 3.79 -11.09
CA ALA A 12 0.51 4.94 -11.74
C ALA A 12 0.75 4.67 -13.24
N THR A 13 0.86 5.72 -14.03
CA THR A 13 1.54 5.65 -15.33
C THR A 13 2.91 6.29 -15.21
N VAL A 14 3.94 5.54 -15.60
CA VAL A 14 5.35 5.97 -15.59
C VAL A 14 5.76 6.35 -17.00
N PHE A 15 6.37 7.51 -17.16
CA PHE A 15 6.93 8.00 -18.43
C PHE A 15 8.45 8.02 -18.28
N GLU A 16 9.15 7.21 -19.07
CA GLU A 16 10.60 7.09 -19.06
C GLU A 16 11.17 7.57 -20.39
N GLY A 17 11.75 8.77 -20.41
CA GLY A 17 12.44 9.34 -21.58
C GLY A 17 13.73 10.05 -21.16
N ALA A 18 13.84 11.36 -21.43
CA ALA A 18 14.97 12.14 -20.91
C ALA A 18 14.94 12.24 -19.38
N ASP A 19 13.74 12.34 -18.83
CA ASP A 19 13.43 12.31 -17.40
C ASP A 19 12.40 11.20 -17.12
N THR A 20 12.33 10.74 -15.86
CA THR A 20 11.29 9.82 -15.39
C THR A 20 10.20 10.59 -14.67
N VAL A 21 8.96 10.45 -15.11
CA VAL A 21 7.79 11.11 -14.50
C VAL A 21 6.75 10.07 -14.09
N TYR A 22 6.27 10.16 -12.86
CA TYR A 22 5.20 9.32 -12.31
C TYR A 22 3.89 10.10 -12.25
N ARG A 23 2.83 9.53 -12.84
CA ARG A 23 1.47 10.10 -12.85
C ARG A 23 0.49 9.15 -12.17
N TYR A 24 0.26 9.38 -10.88
CA TYR A 24 -0.67 8.60 -10.05
C TYR A 24 -2.15 8.91 -10.34
N ASP A 25 -2.43 10.01 -11.06
CA ASP A 25 -3.76 10.39 -11.54
C ASP A 25 -4.12 9.71 -12.87
N LEU A 26 -3.14 9.12 -13.56
CA LEU A 26 -3.31 8.47 -14.86
C LEU A 26 -3.17 6.95 -14.66
N VAL A 27 -4.29 6.28 -14.37
CA VAL A 27 -4.34 4.86 -13.99
C VAL A 27 -5.43 4.12 -14.80
N PRO A 28 -5.37 2.79 -14.92
CA PRO A 28 -6.21 1.98 -15.81
C PRO A 28 -7.72 2.25 -15.92
N PRO A 29 -8.50 2.63 -14.88
CA PRO A 29 -9.89 3.05 -15.14
C PRO A 29 -9.96 4.46 -15.75
N VAL A 30 -9.11 5.38 -15.29
CA VAL A 30 -9.10 6.81 -15.67
C VAL A 30 -8.60 7.01 -17.10
N LEU A 31 -7.70 6.16 -17.57
CA LEU A 31 -7.12 6.21 -18.91
C LEU A 31 -8.12 5.93 -20.05
N THR A 32 -9.37 5.62 -19.73
CA THR A 32 -10.47 5.57 -20.70
C THR A 32 -11.16 6.93 -20.91
N GLU A 33 -10.86 7.92 -20.07
CA GLU A 33 -11.49 9.25 -20.13
C GLU A 33 -10.74 10.20 -21.09
N PRO A 34 -11.45 11.04 -21.87
CA PRO A 34 -10.81 11.91 -22.87
C PRO A 34 -9.78 12.91 -22.31
N TRP A 35 -10.00 13.42 -21.10
CA TRP A 35 -9.08 14.36 -20.46
C TRP A 35 -7.78 13.67 -20.05
N ALA A 36 -7.86 12.42 -19.57
CA ALA A 36 -6.71 11.62 -19.16
C ALA A 36 -5.84 11.28 -20.37
N LEU A 37 -6.46 10.89 -21.49
CA LEU A 37 -5.75 10.66 -22.75
C LEU A 37 -5.04 11.93 -23.26
N THR A 38 -5.67 13.08 -23.12
CA THR A 38 -5.05 14.38 -23.46
C THR A 38 -3.83 14.63 -22.56
N ALA A 39 -3.98 14.44 -21.25
CA ALA A 39 -2.89 14.60 -20.29
C ALA A 39 -1.72 13.63 -20.53
N VAL A 40 -1.99 12.40 -20.99
CA VAL A 40 -0.95 11.44 -21.40
C VAL A 40 -0.16 11.97 -22.59
N VAL A 41 -0.84 12.50 -23.62
CA VAL A 41 -0.17 13.06 -24.81
C VAL A 41 0.66 14.28 -24.43
N GLU A 42 0.12 15.19 -23.60
CA GLU A 42 0.85 16.36 -23.12
C GLU A 42 2.09 15.98 -22.32
N GLN A 43 1.96 15.00 -21.40
CA GLN A 43 3.08 14.51 -20.61
C GLN A 43 4.14 13.83 -21.49
N ALA A 44 3.71 13.01 -22.45
CA ALA A 44 4.61 12.38 -23.40
C ALA A 44 5.41 13.44 -24.17
N GLN A 45 4.75 14.47 -24.71
CA GLN A 45 5.42 15.57 -25.41
C GLN A 45 6.42 16.32 -24.52
N ALA A 46 6.09 16.54 -23.25
CA ALA A 46 6.98 17.23 -22.31
C ALA A 46 8.25 16.43 -21.96
N VAL A 47 8.22 15.10 -22.09
CA VAL A 47 9.35 14.21 -21.76
C VAL A 47 10.21 13.90 -23.01
N LEU A 48 9.70 14.20 -24.21
CA LEU A 48 10.46 14.05 -25.46
C LEU A 48 11.57 15.11 -25.57
N PRO A 49 12.75 14.75 -26.14
CA PRO A 49 13.82 15.71 -26.39
C PRO A 49 13.43 16.74 -27.46
N GLU A 50 13.83 18.00 -27.28
CA GLU A 50 13.44 19.12 -28.17
C GLU A 50 14.05 19.03 -29.59
N ASP A 51 15.07 18.20 -29.80
CA ASP A 51 15.90 18.19 -31.01
C ASP A 51 15.25 17.52 -32.24
N GLY A 52 13.99 17.06 -32.14
CA GLY A 52 13.24 16.51 -33.26
C GLY A 52 13.77 15.19 -33.82
N GLU A 53 14.60 14.47 -33.04
CA GLU A 53 15.00 13.11 -33.39
C GLU A 53 13.80 12.16 -33.41
N PRO A 54 13.79 11.16 -34.31
CA PRO A 54 12.76 10.12 -34.28
C PRO A 54 12.81 9.38 -32.94
N VAL A 55 11.65 9.29 -32.28
CA VAL A 55 11.49 8.63 -30.99
C VAL A 55 10.69 7.34 -31.14
N GLU A 56 11.17 6.25 -30.56
CA GLU A 56 10.37 5.03 -30.41
C GLU A 56 9.49 5.18 -29.16
N VAL A 57 8.17 5.08 -29.31
CA VAL A 57 7.22 5.12 -28.17
C VAL A 57 6.71 3.71 -27.91
N ARG A 58 7.02 3.18 -26.73
CA ARG A 58 6.55 1.87 -26.30
C ARG A 58 5.58 2.04 -25.14
N VAL A 59 4.38 1.48 -25.28
CA VAL A 59 3.40 1.44 -24.19
C VAL A 59 3.33 0.01 -23.67
N THR A 60 3.74 -0.19 -22.44
CA THR A 60 3.73 -1.48 -21.73
C THR A 60 2.79 -1.42 -20.54
N MET A 61 2.36 -2.59 -20.11
CA MET A 61 1.49 -2.75 -18.95
C MET A 61 2.13 -3.78 -18.04
N GLU A 62 2.26 -3.42 -16.77
CA GLU A 62 2.74 -4.32 -15.72
C GLU A 62 1.69 -4.38 -14.61
N LEU A 63 1.05 -5.55 -14.47
CA LEU A 63 0.17 -5.86 -13.35
C LEU A 63 0.77 -6.98 -12.51
N ALA A 64 0.41 -7.01 -11.23
CA ALA A 64 0.75 -8.12 -10.35
C ALA A 64 0.26 -9.47 -10.94
N PRO A 65 1.06 -10.55 -10.81
CA PRO A 65 0.79 -11.84 -11.46
C PRO A 65 -0.40 -12.61 -10.87
N ASP A 66 -0.90 -12.23 -9.70
CA ASP A 66 -1.79 -13.07 -8.90
C ASP A 66 -3.28 -12.72 -9.05
N ALA A 67 -3.80 -12.88 -10.27
CA ALA A 67 -5.13 -13.46 -10.55
C ALA A 67 -5.48 -13.30 -12.05
N PRO A 68 -5.84 -14.38 -12.76
CA PRO A 68 -6.32 -14.29 -14.15
C PRO A 68 -7.60 -13.45 -14.28
N ASP A 69 -8.36 -13.30 -13.18
CA ASP A 69 -9.61 -12.55 -13.09
C ASP A 69 -9.50 -11.30 -12.20
N ALA A 70 -8.29 -10.74 -11.99
CA ALA A 70 -8.12 -9.51 -11.21
C ALA A 70 -9.01 -8.39 -11.79
N PRO A 71 -9.88 -7.76 -10.96
CA PRO A 71 -10.68 -6.63 -11.42
C PRO A 71 -9.74 -5.53 -11.93
N GLY A 72 -9.86 -5.18 -13.21
CA GLY A 72 -9.02 -4.15 -13.86
C GLY A 72 -8.11 -4.63 -14.99
N ARG A 73 -7.95 -5.95 -15.24
CA ARG A 73 -7.13 -6.43 -16.36
C ARG A 73 -7.70 -6.09 -17.74
N GLU A 74 -9.02 -6.21 -17.90
CA GLU A 74 -9.74 -5.82 -19.12
C GLU A 74 -9.69 -4.29 -19.31
N GLU A 75 -9.93 -3.53 -18.24
CA GLU A 75 -9.86 -2.07 -18.24
C GLU A 75 -8.45 -1.56 -18.58
N ALA A 76 -7.41 -2.23 -18.06
CA ALA A 76 -6.04 -1.89 -18.36
C ALA A 76 -5.64 -2.23 -19.81
N GLY A 77 -6.18 -3.30 -20.40
CA GLY A 77 -6.04 -3.56 -21.83
C GLY A 77 -6.65 -2.44 -22.68
N LEU A 78 -7.86 -1.99 -22.32
CA LEU A 78 -8.51 -0.85 -22.97
C LEU A 78 -7.73 0.45 -22.79
N ALA A 79 -7.15 0.67 -21.60
CA ALA A 79 -6.30 1.82 -21.32
C ALA A 79 -5.05 1.86 -22.22
N VAL A 80 -4.36 0.72 -22.40
CA VAL A 80 -3.21 0.62 -23.31
C VAL A 80 -3.62 1.00 -24.73
N GLU A 81 -4.72 0.43 -25.24
CA GLU A 81 -5.21 0.72 -26.60
C GLU A 81 -5.59 2.21 -26.76
N ALA A 82 -6.29 2.77 -25.79
CA ALA A 82 -6.72 4.16 -25.79
C ALA A 82 -5.52 5.11 -25.76
N VAL A 83 -4.52 4.84 -24.93
CA VAL A 83 -3.27 5.61 -24.85
C VAL A 83 -2.50 5.53 -26.17
N GLN A 84 -2.32 4.33 -26.72
CA GLN A 84 -1.63 4.17 -28.01
C GLN A 84 -2.36 4.91 -29.14
N ALA A 85 -3.69 4.88 -29.17
CA ALA A 85 -4.48 5.60 -30.14
C ALA A 85 -4.36 7.12 -29.98
N ALA A 86 -4.39 7.63 -28.74
CA ALA A 86 -4.22 9.05 -28.44
C ALA A 86 -2.83 9.55 -28.85
N LEU A 87 -1.78 8.79 -28.55
CA LEU A 87 -0.40 9.13 -28.94
C LEU A 87 -0.23 9.15 -30.46
N ARG A 88 -0.82 8.20 -31.18
CA ARG A 88 -0.84 8.20 -32.66
C ARG A 88 -1.54 9.43 -33.24
N ALA A 89 -2.61 9.90 -32.60
CA ALA A 89 -3.38 11.05 -33.07
C ALA A 89 -2.73 12.40 -32.68
N GLY A 90 -2.04 12.45 -31.54
CA GLY A 90 -1.59 13.69 -30.91
C GLY A 90 -0.08 13.98 -30.99
N LEU A 91 0.77 13.00 -31.30
CA LEU A 91 2.20 13.24 -31.46
C LEU A 91 2.53 13.79 -32.86
N PRO A 92 3.43 14.79 -32.97
CA PRO A 92 3.84 15.34 -34.26
C PRO A 92 4.44 14.24 -35.16
N THR A 93 4.10 14.30 -36.45
CA THR A 93 4.21 13.23 -37.48
C THR A 93 5.64 12.88 -37.92
N ALA A 94 6.64 13.04 -37.05
CA ALA A 94 8.03 12.63 -37.25
C ALA A 94 8.34 11.26 -36.63
N LEU A 95 7.31 10.49 -36.25
CA LEU A 95 7.42 9.10 -35.83
C LEU A 95 7.30 8.22 -37.08
N PRO A 96 8.38 7.59 -37.59
CA PRO A 96 8.21 6.49 -38.53
C PRO A 96 7.41 5.36 -37.86
N GLU A 97 6.66 4.60 -38.66
CA GLU A 97 5.72 3.52 -38.31
C GLU A 97 6.27 2.44 -37.34
N ALA A 98 6.46 2.79 -36.07
CA ALA A 98 6.81 1.87 -35.00
C ALA A 98 5.79 1.97 -33.86
N VAL A 99 4.49 1.86 -34.21
CA VAL A 99 3.52 1.26 -33.29
C VAL A 99 3.40 -0.20 -33.71
N GLN A 100 4.42 -0.99 -33.40
CA GLN A 100 4.37 -2.44 -33.59
C GLN A 100 4.16 -3.14 -32.26
N GLU A 101 3.01 -3.80 -32.22
CA GLU A 101 2.59 -4.98 -31.46
C GLU A 101 2.73 -5.03 -29.93
N VAL A 102 1.59 -5.44 -29.35
CA VAL A 102 1.36 -5.88 -27.99
C VAL A 102 2.28 -7.05 -27.64
N GLY A 103 3.15 -6.85 -26.66
CA GLY A 103 3.77 -7.95 -25.92
C GLY A 103 3.15 -8.04 -24.53
N LEU A 104 2.14 -8.89 -24.35
CA LEU A 104 1.82 -9.45 -23.03
C LEU A 104 2.93 -10.44 -22.66
N GLY A 105 4.11 -9.91 -22.36
CA GLY A 105 5.25 -10.68 -21.89
C GLY A 105 5.22 -10.79 -20.38
N VAL A 106 4.47 -11.76 -19.85
CA VAL A 106 4.84 -12.32 -18.55
C VAL A 106 6.24 -12.88 -18.74
N ARG A 107 7.23 -12.31 -18.04
CA ARG A 107 8.58 -12.88 -18.01
C ARG A 107 8.54 -14.17 -17.19
N GLU A 108 8.12 -15.26 -17.81
CA GLU A 108 8.49 -16.60 -17.33
C GLU A 108 9.99 -16.80 -17.60
N GLY A 109 10.70 -17.27 -16.58
CA GLY A 109 12.16 -17.29 -16.52
C GLY A 109 12.83 -18.00 -17.70
N GLU A 110 13.99 -17.49 -18.09
CA GLU A 110 14.88 -18.17 -19.03
C GLU A 110 15.33 -19.54 -18.50
N PRO A 111 15.39 -20.56 -19.37
CA PRO A 111 16.47 -21.51 -19.28
C PRO A 111 17.33 -21.49 -20.56
N VAL A 112 18.63 -21.49 -20.28
CA VAL A 112 19.78 -21.51 -21.18
C VAL A 112 19.80 -22.77 -22.07
N VAL A 113 19.90 -22.53 -23.39
CA VAL A 113 20.68 -23.24 -24.44
C VAL A 113 20.43 -24.74 -24.70
N GLU A 114 19.83 -24.99 -25.88
CA GLU A 114 19.84 -26.21 -26.73
C GLU A 114 21.27 -26.61 -27.20
N PRO A 115 21.58 -27.88 -27.62
CA PRO A 115 20.89 -28.48 -28.78
C PRO A 115 20.82 -30.03 -28.90
N GLY A 116 19.79 -30.47 -29.65
CA GLY A 116 19.84 -31.56 -30.64
C GLY A 116 19.63 -33.00 -30.12
N ASP A 117 18.66 -33.75 -30.68
CA ASP A 117 18.82 -34.50 -31.93
C ASP A 117 17.51 -35.23 -32.33
N VAL A 118 17.52 -35.76 -33.55
CA VAL A 118 16.43 -36.20 -34.44
C VAL A 118 15.76 -37.54 -34.09
N GLY A 119 14.47 -37.69 -34.47
CA GLY A 119 13.86 -38.99 -34.86
C GLY A 119 12.45 -39.19 -34.28
N ASP A 120 11.36 -38.88 -34.99
CA ASP A 120 10.66 -39.66 -36.03
C ASP A 120 9.61 -40.68 -35.52
N SER A 121 8.45 -40.58 -36.18
CA SER A 121 7.35 -41.54 -36.40
C SER A 121 6.50 -42.10 -35.25
N GLY A 122 5.18 -41.84 -35.36
CA GLY A 122 4.25 -42.96 -35.55
C GLY A 122 2.97 -43.01 -34.71
N ASP A 123 1.89 -42.55 -35.33
CA ASP A 123 0.57 -43.21 -35.41
C ASP A 123 -0.51 -42.97 -34.34
N ALA A 124 -1.72 -42.76 -34.86
CA ALA A 124 -2.95 -42.43 -34.16
C ALA A 124 -3.88 -43.66 -34.08
N GLY A 125 -4.48 -43.91 -32.91
CA GLY A 125 -5.48 -44.96 -32.73
C GLY A 125 -6.31 -44.76 -31.47
N TYR A 126 -7.63 -44.71 -31.65
CA TYR A 126 -8.71 -44.44 -30.70
C TYR A 126 -8.89 -45.47 -29.55
N ALA A 127 -9.72 -45.05 -28.56
CA ALA A 127 -10.37 -45.80 -27.46
C ALA A 127 -9.51 -45.97 -26.19
N GLU A 128 -9.96 -45.73 -24.95
CA GLU A 128 -11.27 -45.83 -24.30
C GLU A 128 -11.26 -44.98 -23.01
N ARG A 129 -12.43 -44.52 -22.55
CA ARG A 129 -12.62 -43.87 -21.24
C ARG A 129 -12.85 -44.93 -20.15
N PRO A 130 -12.17 -44.85 -18.99
CA PRO A 130 -12.78 -45.29 -17.73
C PRO A 130 -12.72 -44.23 -16.62
N GLU A 131 -13.59 -44.46 -15.63
CA GLU A 131 -14.05 -43.62 -14.52
C GLU A 131 -13.00 -43.31 -13.41
N PRO A 132 -13.28 -42.36 -12.49
CA PRO A 132 -12.27 -41.82 -11.58
C PRO A 132 -12.05 -42.77 -10.40
N THR A 133 -10.78 -43.09 -10.13
CA THR A 133 -10.37 -43.86 -8.94
C THR A 133 -9.61 -42.95 -7.98
N GLU A 134 -10.09 -42.88 -6.74
CA GLU A 134 -9.39 -42.31 -5.58
C GLU A 134 -7.96 -42.84 -5.49
N ILE A 135 -6.98 -41.97 -5.28
CA ILE A 135 -5.64 -42.40 -4.91
C ILE A 135 -5.24 -41.76 -3.57
N LEU A 136 -5.18 -42.68 -2.62
CA LEU A 136 -4.64 -42.66 -1.27
C LEU A 136 -3.15 -42.22 -1.25
N TYR A 137 -2.78 -41.33 -0.34
CA TYR A 137 -1.40 -40.92 -0.09
C TYR A 137 -0.51 -42.11 0.38
N PRO A 138 0.73 -42.27 -0.13
CA PRO A 138 1.64 -43.29 0.36
C PRO A 138 2.36 -42.84 1.65
N SER A 139 2.38 -43.75 2.62
CA SER A 139 3.12 -43.64 3.89
C SER A 139 4.59 -44.02 3.68
N LEU A 140 5.52 -43.23 4.21
CA LEU A 140 6.96 -43.55 4.19
C LEU A 140 7.35 -44.58 5.29
N PRO A 141 8.37 -45.44 5.06
CA PRO A 141 8.67 -46.59 5.90
C PRO A 141 9.64 -46.31 7.06
N SER A 142 9.38 -47.03 8.16
CA SER A 142 10.18 -47.13 9.37
C SER A 142 11.56 -47.76 9.14
N ARG A 143 12.62 -47.09 9.60
CA ARG A 143 13.99 -47.63 9.66
C ARG A 143 14.23 -48.28 11.03
N THR A 144 14.55 -49.57 11.02
CA THR A 144 15.01 -50.32 12.19
C THR A 144 16.50 -50.66 12.08
N SER A 145 17.09 -50.92 13.25
CA SER A 145 18.23 -51.82 13.54
C SER A 145 19.52 -51.11 14.04
N PRO A 146 20.42 -51.82 14.76
CA PRO A 146 20.42 -51.88 16.23
C PRO A 146 21.85 -51.69 16.82
N VAL A 147 22.04 -51.82 18.15
CA VAL A 147 23.16 -52.57 18.78
C VAL A 147 23.04 -52.58 20.33
N ASN A 148 23.32 -53.77 20.88
CA ASN A 148 23.31 -54.23 22.27
C ASN A 148 24.26 -53.50 23.24
N GLY A 149 23.99 -53.58 24.56
CA GLY A 149 25.05 -53.44 25.57
C GLY A 149 24.70 -53.22 27.05
N SER A 150 23.86 -54.06 27.66
CA SER A 150 23.91 -54.58 29.05
C SER A 150 24.46 -53.76 30.26
N SER A 151 23.61 -53.67 31.30
CA SER A 151 23.86 -54.02 32.73
C SER A 151 24.46 -53.02 33.74
N ALA A 152 23.58 -52.60 34.67
CA ALA A 152 23.68 -52.67 36.14
C ALA A 152 24.42 -51.60 36.99
N SER A 153 23.64 -51.08 37.96
CA SER A 153 23.91 -51.01 39.42
C SER A 153 24.67 -49.82 40.04
N GLY A 154 24.03 -49.24 41.07
CA GLY A 154 24.66 -48.59 42.24
C GLY A 154 24.75 -47.06 42.17
N ARG A 155 23.91 -46.31 42.89
CA ARG A 155 24.02 -45.90 44.32
C ARG A 155 24.97 -44.72 44.57
N ASP A 156 24.39 -43.70 45.22
CA ASP A 156 24.97 -42.73 46.18
C ASP A 156 26.06 -41.79 45.63
N ALA A 157 26.16 -40.49 45.90
CA ALA A 157 25.55 -39.48 46.76
C ALA A 157 25.91 -38.12 46.07
N LEU A 158 25.47 -36.92 46.43
CA LEU A 158 25.42 -36.29 47.74
C LEU A 158 24.76 -34.92 47.55
N ALA A 159 23.77 -34.63 48.39
CA ALA A 159 23.12 -33.34 48.50
C ALA A 159 24.02 -32.30 49.19
N LEU A 160 23.79 -31.01 48.90
CA LEU A 160 24.02 -29.87 49.80
C LEU A 160 23.03 -28.77 49.37
N MET A 161 21.86 -28.72 50.03
CA MET A 161 21.49 -27.78 51.12
C MET A 161 20.88 -26.47 50.58
N LYS A 162 19.79 -25.88 51.08
CA LYS A 162 18.91 -26.01 52.27
C LYS A 162 17.85 -24.91 52.06
N GLY A 163 16.53 -25.12 52.09
CA GLY A 163 15.72 -25.57 53.21
C GLY A 163 15.13 -24.40 54.00
N ARG A 164 13.85 -24.05 53.77
CA ARG A 164 12.96 -23.55 54.83
C ARG A 164 11.51 -23.93 54.56
N THR A 165 10.94 -24.57 55.57
CA THR A 165 9.66 -25.29 55.60
C THR A 165 8.56 -24.49 56.29
N GLY A 166 7.32 -24.87 56.01
CA GLY A 166 6.10 -24.54 56.75
C GLY A 166 4.99 -24.11 55.79
N LYS A 167 3.76 -24.64 55.82
CA LYS A 167 3.06 -25.54 56.74
C LYS A 167 1.78 -25.97 56.01
N HIS A 168 1.39 -27.23 56.08
CA HIS A 168 0.10 -27.72 55.57
C HIS A 168 -1.05 -27.14 56.39
N THR A 169 -2.03 -26.52 55.73
CA THR A 169 -3.43 -26.50 56.19
C THR A 169 -4.32 -26.92 55.02
N ARG A 170 -5.18 -27.88 55.33
CA ARG A 170 -6.12 -28.57 54.46
C ARG A 170 -7.48 -27.91 54.63
N GLY A 171 -8.20 -27.67 53.53
CA GLY A 171 -9.66 -27.48 53.54
C GLY A 171 -10.15 -26.20 52.88
N GLY A 172 -11.04 -26.38 51.90
CA GLY A 172 -11.98 -25.36 51.46
C GLY A 172 -12.02 -25.16 49.95
N ASP A 173 -12.65 -26.09 49.24
CA ASP A 173 -13.11 -25.85 47.87
C ASP A 173 -14.20 -24.77 47.92
N GLU A 174 -13.91 -23.56 47.42
CA GLU A 174 -14.92 -22.56 47.06
C GLU A 174 -14.60 -21.98 45.67
N PRO A 175 -15.61 -21.88 44.77
CA PRO A 175 -15.40 -21.55 43.37
C PRO A 175 -15.11 -20.05 43.15
N LEU A 176 -14.04 -19.78 42.41
CA LEU A 176 -13.47 -18.47 42.01
C LEU A 176 -14.41 -17.52 41.22
N TRP A 177 -15.70 -17.80 41.10
CA TRP A 177 -16.63 -17.09 40.19
C TRP A 177 -17.45 -15.97 40.84
N ARG A 178 -17.23 -15.65 42.12
CA ARG A 178 -18.04 -14.65 42.87
C ARG A 178 -17.41 -13.26 43.00
N ARG A 179 -16.20 -13.04 42.45
CA ARG A 179 -15.53 -11.72 42.43
C ARG A 179 -15.85 -10.89 41.18
N PHE A 180 -16.45 -11.50 40.16
CA PHE A 180 -16.71 -10.82 38.89
C PHE A 180 -17.97 -9.94 38.96
N THR A 181 -19.00 -10.26 39.75
CA THR A 181 -20.26 -9.49 39.79
C THR A 181 -20.15 -8.10 40.42
N TRP A 182 -19.26 -7.89 41.40
CA TRP A 182 -19.18 -6.60 42.10
C TRP A 182 -18.49 -5.51 41.26
N ILE A 183 -17.48 -5.89 40.47
CA ILE A 183 -16.79 -4.98 39.54
C ILE A 183 -17.75 -4.50 38.44
N HIS A 184 -18.61 -5.38 37.93
CA HIS A 184 -19.59 -5.03 36.89
C HIS A 184 -20.65 -4.08 37.42
N LEU A 185 -21.11 -4.26 38.66
CA LEU A 185 -22.04 -3.32 39.30
C LEU A 185 -21.41 -1.94 39.54
N ALA A 186 -20.14 -1.89 39.93
CA ALA A 186 -19.40 -0.63 40.06
C ALA A 186 -19.26 0.09 38.70
N MET A 187 -18.96 -0.66 37.63
CA MET A 187 -18.84 -0.12 36.28
C MET A 187 -20.17 0.43 35.75
N VAL A 188 -21.29 -0.29 35.94
CA VAL A 188 -22.64 0.18 35.58
C VAL A 188 -23.01 1.46 36.32
N GLY A 189 -22.66 1.57 37.61
CA GLY A 189 -22.90 2.79 38.39
C GLY A 189 -22.14 4.00 37.85
N ILE A 190 -20.88 3.81 37.41
CA ILE A 190 -20.07 4.87 36.80
C ILE A 190 -20.67 5.30 35.46
N ILE A 191 -21.05 4.35 34.60
CA ILE A 191 -21.66 4.65 33.31
C ILE A 191 -22.97 5.43 33.50
N ALA A 192 -23.83 5.02 34.42
CA ALA A 192 -25.07 5.72 34.73
C ALA A 192 -24.83 7.15 35.27
N ALA A 193 -23.78 7.35 36.07
CA ALA A 193 -23.40 8.67 36.55
C ALA A 193 -22.92 9.56 35.39
N VAL A 194 -22.03 9.06 34.52
CA VAL A 194 -21.52 9.81 33.36
C VAL A 194 -22.66 10.19 32.41
N VAL A 195 -23.57 9.27 32.11
CA VAL A 195 -24.73 9.56 31.24
C VAL A 195 -25.68 10.58 31.90
N GLY A 196 -25.92 10.47 33.21
CA GLY A 196 -26.73 11.44 33.94
C GLY A 196 -26.11 12.85 33.98
N LEU A 197 -24.79 12.93 34.14
CA LEU A 197 -24.02 14.19 34.10
C LEU A 197 -24.02 14.80 32.69
N SER A 198 -23.85 13.99 31.64
CA SER A 198 -23.90 14.43 30.24
C SER A 198 -25.29 14.90 29.81
N TRP A 199 -26.37 14.30 30.33
CA TRP A 199 -27.72 14.76 30.05
C TRP A 199 -28.05 16.09 30.74
N TRP A 200 -27.41 16.37 31.88
CA TRP A 200 -27.66 17.58 32.65
C TRP A 200 -27.02 18.84 32.03
N THR A 201 -25.97 18.70 31.22
CA THR A 201 -25.30 19.84 30.56
C THR A 201 -26.01 20.31 29.29
N MET A 202 -26.86 19.49 28.68
CA MET A 202 -27.56 19.84 27.42
C MET A 202 -28.87 20.64 27.63
N GLY A 203 -29.28 20.89 28.87
CA GLY A 203 -30.56 21.53 29.20
C GLY A 203 -30.55 23.06 29.38
N ARG A 204 -29.42 23.75 29.18
CA ARG A 204 -29.31 25.20 29.44
C ARG A 204 -28.52 25.95 28.38
N SER A 205 -29.13 26.20 27.23
CA SER A 205 -28.75 27.33 26.36
C SER A 205 -30.02 28.03 25.85
N THR A 206 -30.36 29.09 26.57
CA THR A 206 -31.34 30.12 26.21
C THR A 206 -30.93 30.85 24.93
N THR A 207 -31.87 30.95 23.99
CA THR A 207 -31.79 31.79 22.80
C THR A 207 -32.15 33.24 23.12
N LEU A 208 -31.19 34.16 22.96
CA LEU A 208 -31.34 35.61 22.83
C LEU A 208 -30.21 36.02 21.87
N GLY A 209 -30.46 36.38 20.61
CA GLY A 209 -31.08 37.63 20.18
C GLY A 209 -29.98 38.68 19.90
N THR A 210 -29.90 39.21 18.66
CA THR A 210 -29.45 40.57 18.26
C THR A 210 -28.87 40.59 16.83
N GLU A 211 -29.62 41.16 15.87
CA GLU A 211 -29.06 41.87 14.70
C GLU A 211 -28.44 43.21 15.16
N PRO A 212 -27.44 43.76 14.45
CA PRO A 212 -27.78 44.96 13.69
C PRO A 212 -27.07 45.18 12.35
N LYS A 213 -27.81 45.97 11.57
CA LYS A 213 -27.61 46.66 10.29
C LYS A 213 -26.45 47.67 10.23
N ALA A 214 -25.93 47.77 9.01
CA ALA A 214 -25.00 48.71 8.36
C ALA A 214 -24.90 50.18 8.83
N GLN A 215 -23.69 50.76 8.70
CA GLN A 215 -23.43 52.18 8.35
C GLN A 215 -22.11 52.32 7.54
N GLY A 216 -22.14 53.11 6.46
CA GLY A 216 -20.98 53.48 5.64
C GLY A 216 -20.58 54.95 5.81
N ILE A 217 -19.37 55.31 5.34
CA ILE A 217 -18.93 56.70 5.10
C ILE A 217 -18.06 56.75 3.83
N VAL A 218 -18.28 57.82 3.07
CA VAL A 218 -17.85 58.14 1.70
C VAL A 218 -16.54 58.95 1.68
N GLY A 219 -15.73 58.84 0.62
CA GLY A 219 -14.72 59.85 0.26
C GLY A 219 -13.92 59.53 -1.02
N SER A 220 -14.15 60.29 -2.09
CA SER A 220 -13.37 60.38 -3.35
C SER A 220 -13.15 61.89 -3.64
N PRO A 221 -12.11 62.39 -4.37
CA PRO A 221 -11.91 62.11 -5.82
C PRO A 221 -10.44 62.16 -6.41
N VAL A 222 -10.17 61.28 -7.41
CA VAL A 222 -9.63 61.39 -8.83
C VAL A 222 -9.06 62.76 -9.34
N PRO A 223 -8.17 62.94 -10.40
CA PRO A 223 -7.74 62.08 -11.57
C PRO A 223 -6.25 62.14 -12.10
N VAL A 224 -6.02 61.48 -13.26
CA VAL A 224 -5.04 61.72 -14.39
C VAL A 224 -3.85 60.72 -14.39
N ALA A 225 -3.46 59.99 -15.45
CA ALA A 225 -3.65 60.07 -16.91
C ALA A 225 -3.77 58.66 -17.54
N ALA A 226 -4.44 58.59 -18.69
CA ALA A 226 -4.34 57.49 -19.63
C ALA A 226 -3.32 57.87 -20.71
N GLU A 227 -2.40 56.95 -21.04
CA GLU A 227 -1.76 56.86 -22.35
C GLU A 227 -1.35 55.41 -22.63
N GLU A 228 -1.50 55.10 -23.90
CA GLU A 228 -1.56 53.84 -24.62
C GLU A 228 -0.16 53.28 -24.90
N SER A 229 0.03 51.96 -24.77
CA SER A 229 1.05 51.26 -25.56
C SER A 229 0.68 49.78 -25.71
N GLU A 230 0.62 49.40 -26.98
CA GLU A 230 0.36 48.09 -27.55
C GLU A 230 1.19 46.92 -26.98
N GLY A 231 0.58 45.74 -27.04
CA GLY A 231 1.24 44.60 -27.70
C GLY A 231 2.04 43.65 -26.82
N ALA A 232 1.35 42.73 -26.16
CA ALA A 232 1.81 41.34 -26.08
C ALA A 232 0.60 40.44 -25.93
N ALA A 233 0.25 39.74 -27.01
CA ALA A 233 -0.76 38.71 -27.00
C ALA A 233 -0.38 37.65 -25.97
N ALA A 234 -1.04 37.67 -24.81
CA ALA A 234 -1.10 36.51 -23.95
C ALA A 234 -1.96 35.48 -24.71
N SER A 235 -1.30 34.45 -25.24
CA SER A 235 -1.98 33.24 -25.66
C SER A 235 -2.88 32.76 -24.52
N PRO A 236 -4.14 32.34 -24.78
CA PRO A 236 -4.90 31.65 -23.77
C PRO A 236 -4.16 30.35 -23.44
N GLN A 237 -3.47 30.32 -22.32
CA GLN A 237 -3.07 29.07 -21.69
C GLN A 237 -4.36 28.31 -21.44
N GLY A 238 -4.54 27.20 -22.17
CA GLY A 238 -5.58 26.22 -21.85
C GLY A 238 -5.47 25.81 -20.38
N PRO A 239 -6.55 25.31 -19.77
CA PRO A 239 -6.48 24.88 -18.37
C PRO A 239 -5.37 23.84 -18.25
N ALA A 240 -4.29 24.22 -17.56
CA ALA A 240 -3.26 23.28 -17.17
C ALA A 240 -3.95 22.20 -16.34
N SER A 241 -3.88 20.96 -16.81
CA SER A 241 -4.25 19.77 -16.06
C SER A 241 -3.32 19.69 -14.85
N SER A 242 -3.67 20.39 -13.76
CA SER A 242 -2.85 20.42 -12.55
C SER A 242 -3.19 19.19 -11.72
N SER A 243 -2.27 18.23 -11.65
CA SER A 243 -2.26 17.25 -10.57
C SER A 243 -2.43 17.96 -9.21
N PRO A 244 -3.17 17.37 -8.25
CA PRO A 244 -3.44 18.04 -6.99
C PRO A 244 -2.11 18.41 -6.30
N PRO A 245 -2.01 19.61 -5.70
CA PRO A 245 -0.75 20.06 -5.13
C PRO A 245 -0.29 19.13 -4.00
N ILE A 246 0.99 18.77 -4.02
CA ILE A 246 1.62 17.95 -2.98
C ILE A 246 1.93 18.83 -1.76
N VAL A 247 1.55 18.35 -0.58
CA VAL A 247 1.77 19.00 0.72
C VAL A 247 2.75 18.15 1.53
N VAL A 248 3.85 18.77 1.98
CA VAL A 248 4.83 18.12 2.86
C VAL A 248 4.46 18.36 4.31
N HIS A 249 4.47 17.30 5.10
CA HIS A 249 4.21 17.30 6.54
C HIS A 249 5.47 16.87 7.28
N GLU A 250 5.80 17.60 8.35
CA GLU A 250 6.87 17.25 9.29
C GLU A 250 6.24 17.19 10.69
N ILE A 251 5.90 15.98 11.15
CA ILE A 251 5.12 15.75 12.37
C ILE A 251 5.82 14.67 13.20
N GLY A 252 6.12 14.98 14.46
CA GLY A 252 6.87 14.06 15.31
C GLY A 252 8.28 13.80 14.75
N ARG A 253 8.58 12.54 14.44
CA ARG A 253 9.85 12.10 13.82
C ARG A 253 9.70 11.78 12.33
N VAL A 254 8.52 12.02 11.76
CA VAL A 254 8.18 11.61 10.40
C VAL A 254 8.10 12.85 9.53
N ARG A 255 8.71 12.75 8.36
CA ARG A 255 8.45 13.62 7.22
C ARG A 255 7.76 12.80 6.14
N ALA A 256 6.62 13.25 5.65
CA ALA A 256 5.91 12.59 4.55
C ALA A 256 5.11 13.59 3.73
N SER A 257 4.73 13.22 2.52
CA SER A 257 3.94 14.05 1.61
C SER A 257 2.57 13.45 1.36
N THR A 258 1.57 14.31 1.13
CA THR A 258 0.21 13.92 0.73
C THR A 258 -0.27 14.79 -0.42
N THR A 259 -1.37 14.43 -1.07
CA THR A 259 -2.12 15.40 -1.87
C THR A 259 -2.78 16.45 -0.98
N ALA A 260 -3.16 17.58 -1.56
CA ALA A 260 -3.92 18.60 -0.85
C ALA A 260 -5.25 18.06 -0.31
N GLY A 261 -5.63 18.52 0.89
CA GLY A 261 -6.85 18.10 1.58
C GLY A 261 -6.62 17.11 2.72
N PHE A 262 -5.46 16.43 2.75
CA PHE A 262 -5.07 15.63 3.91
C PHE A 262 -4.57 16.51 5.06
N ARG A 263 -4.94 16.12 6.28
CA ARG A 263 -4.40 16.63 7.55
C ARG A 263 -3.70 15.50 8.27
N GLY A 264 -2.48 15.74 8.75
CA GLY A 264 -1.74 14.82 9.61
C GLY A 264 -1.81 15.28 11.06
N ASP A 265 -2.08 14.35 11.97
CA ASP A 265 -2.05 14.58 13.42
C ASP A 265 -1.38 13.39 14.13
N MET A 266 -0.85 13.61 15.33
CA MET A 266 -0.33 12.54 16.17
C MET A 266 -1.45 11.79 16.88
N GLU A 267 -1.45 10.46 16.81
CA GLU A 267 -2.32 9.59 17.61
C GLU A 267 -1.47 8.53 18.32
N GLY A 268 -1.23 8.75 19.62
CA GLY A 268 -0.23 7.96 20.33
C GLY A 268 1.17 8.29 19.81
N GLU A 269 1.86 7.28 19.27
CA GLU A 269 3.19 7.43 18.67
C GLU A 269 3.16 7.52 17.13
N ASP A 270 1.98 7.33 16.52
CA ASP A 270 1.81 7.33 15.07
C ASP A 270 1.39 8.71 14.57
N VAL A 271 1.81 9.03 13.34
CA VAL A 271 1.22 10.10 12.54
C VAL A 271 0.08 9.52 11.71
N VAL A 272 -1.11 10.13 11.80
CA VAL A 272 -2.30 9.68 11.07
C VAL A 272 -2.75 10.78 10.12
N PHE A 273 -2.72 10.49 8.81
CA PHE A 273 -3.23 11.35 7.76
C PHE A 273 -4.69 11.03 7.44
N ARG A 274 -5.53 12.08 7.39
CA ARG A 274 -6.96 12.01 7.07
C ARG A 274 -7.33 13.04 6.02
N GLY A 275 -7.96 12.59 4.94
CA GLY A 275 -8.40 13.43 3.83
C GLY A 275 -9.91 13.69 3.83
N GLU A 276 -10.43 14.06 2.65
CA GLU A 276 -11.87 14.19 2.39
C GLU A 276 -12.58 12.83 2.39
N ASP A 277 -11.89 11.78 1.95
CA ASP A 277 -12.39 10.41 2.01
C ASP A 277 -12.30 9.87 3.45
N GLU A 278 -13.44 9.82 4.14
CA GLU A 278 -13.53 9.27 5.50
C GLU A 278 -13.31 7.76 5.57
N ALA A 279 -13.34 7.07 4.43
CA ALA A 279 -13.07 5.63 4.36
C ALA A 279 -11.58 5.32 4.29
N LEU A 280 -10.70 6.33 4.12
CA LEU A 280 -9.25 6.18 4.06
C LEU A 280 -8.56 6.86 5.25
N ARG A 281 -7.64 6.14 5.88
CA ARG A 281 -6.68 6.69 6.84
C ARG A 281 -5.30 6.12 6.58
N ILE A 282 -4.28 6.97 6.60
CA ILE A 282 -2.90 6.55 6.39
C ILE A 282 -2.16 6.72 7.71
N ARG A 283 -1.65 5.62 8.27
CA ARG A 283 -0.89 5.62 9.53
C ARG A 283 0.59 5.48 9.22
N VAL A 284 1.42 6.25 9.90
CA VAL A 284 2.87 6.18 9.78
C VAL A 284 3.50 6.10 11.16
N SER A 285 4.32 5.08 11.41
CA SER A 285 5.13 4.95 12.62
C SER A 285 6.63 4.98 12.28
N ALA A 286 7.45 5.42 13.22
CA ALA A 286 8.91 5.45 13.10
C ALA A 286 9.53 5.10 14.47
N ASP A 287 9.62 3.80 14.74
CA ASP A 287 9.98 3.26 16.04
C ASP A 287 11.48 2.97 16.13
N PRO A 288 12.19 3.41 17.18
CA PRO A 288 13.62 3.17 17.29
C PRO A 288 13.95 1.68 17.43
N VAL A 289 14.91 1.19 16.64
CA VAL A 289 15.37 -0.23 16.70
C VAL A 289 16.55 -0.46 17.65
N PHE A 290 17.06 0.60 18.30
CA PHE A 290 18.11 0.54 19.33
C PHE A 290 19.37 -0.27 18.95
N GLY A 291 19.77 -0.23 17.68
CA GLY A 291 20.95 -0.93 17.17
C GLY A 291 20.72 -2.40 16.80
N VAL A 292 19.46 -2.87 16.81
CA VAL A 292 19.10 -4.16 16.21
C VAL A 292 19.28 -4.07 14.68
N PRO A 293 19.94 -5.05 14.03
CA PRO A 293 20.11 -5.06 12.58
C PRO A 293 18.78 -5.12 11.84
N ALA A 294 18.69 -4.42 10.69
CA ALA A 294 17.49 -4.38 9.85
C ALA A 294 16.94 -5.77 9.50
N GLU A 295 17.82 -6.68 9.09
CA GLU A 295 17.49 -8.06 8.75
C GLU A 295 16.85 -8.83 9.92
N ALA A 296 17.27 -8.56 11.17
CA ALA A 296 16.67 -9.18 12.34
C ALA A 296 15.28 -8.65 12.64
N VAL A 297 15.06 -7.33 12.47
CA VAL A 297 13.75 -6.69 12.64
C VAL A 297 12.78 -7.19 11.59
N LEU A 298 13.17 -7.18 10.32
CA LEU A 298 12.27 -7.56 9.22
C LEU A 298 11.96 -9.05 9.22
N ARG A 299 12.88 -9.91 9.68
CA ARG A 299 12.58 -11.34 9.89
C ARG A 299 11.50 -11.55 10.96
N GLU A 300 11.56 -10.81 12.07
CA GLU A 300 10.54 -10.88 13.12
C GLU A 300 9.17 -10.43 12.59
N VAL A 301 9.13 -9.37 11.78
CA VAL A 301 7.89 -8.93 11.10
C VAL A 301 7.32 -10.06 10.26
N MET A 302 8.14 -10.68 9.41
CA MET A 302 7.67 -11.78 8.55
C MET A 302 7.23 -13.00 9.35
N GLU A 303 7.93 -13.35 10.43
CA GLU A 303 7.51 -14.42 11.34
C GLU A 303 6.17 -14.10 12.02
N THR A 304 5.94 -12.83 12.38
CA THR A 304 4.66 -12.37 12.91
C THR A 304 3.53 -12.53 11.88
N VAL A 305 3.78 -12.13 10.62
CA VAL A 305 2.80 -12.27 9.53
C VAL A 305 2.44 -13.73 9.27
N GLU A 306 3.40 -14.66 9.36
CA GLU A 306 3.15 -16.09 9.16
C GLU A 306 2.29 -16.70 10.28
N HIS A 307 2.44 -16.23 11.53
CA HIS A 307 1.75 -16.81 12.68
C HIS A 307 0.41 -16.13 13.01
N ASP A 308 0.20 -14.88 12.61
CA ASP A 308 -1.04 -14.16 12.87
C ASP A 308 -2.07 -14.44 11.76
N PRO A 309 -3.21 -15.07 12.08
CA PRO A 309 -4.23 -15.39 11.08
C PRO A 309 -4.93 -14.16 10.50
N THR A 310 -4.73 -12.97 11.06
CA THR A 310 -5.26 -11.71 10.52
C THR A 310 -4.31 -11.06 9.52
N LEU A 311 -3.07 -11.56 9.40
CA LEU A 311 -2.05 -11.05 8.49
C LEU A 311 -1.83 -12.01 7.31
N SER A 312 -1.58 -11.48 6.13
CA SER A 312 -1.42 -12.28 4.89
C SER A 312 -0.66 -11.51 3.81
N GLY A 313 -0.34 -12.19 2.69
CA GLY A 313 0.20 -11.54 1.49
C GLY A 313 1.59 -10.92 1.68
N VAL A 314 2.49 -11.61 2.38
CA VAL A 314 3.84 -11.09 2.66
C VAL A 314 4.71 -11.08 1.41
N GLU A 315 5.30 -9.93 1.11
CA GLU A 315 6.24 -9.75 0.00
C GLU A 315 7.43 -8.87 0.40
N PRO A 316 8.67 -9.21 0.03
CA PRO A 316 9.08 -10.48 -0.57
C PRO A 316 8.93 -11.65 0.42
N GLY A 317 8.75 -12.87 -0.09
CA GLY A 317 8.63 -14.08 0.75
C GLY A 317 9.91 -14.51 1.49
N ALA A 318 11.02 -13.79 1.31
CA ALA A 318 12.25 -13.97 2.06
C ALA A 318 12.67 -12.65 2.76
N PRO A 319 13.30 -12.70 3.94
CA PRO A 319 13.71 -11.51 4.66
C PRO A 319 14.62 -10.60 3.83
N PRO A 320 14.33 -9.30 3.76
CA PRO A 320 15.24 -8.33 3.18
C PRO A 320 16.56 -8.27 3.96
N GLN A 321 17.64 -7.95 3.25
CA GLN A 321 19.00 -7.96 3.83
C GLN A 321 19.52 -6.54 4.11
N GLY A 322 18.95 -5.53 3.46
CA GLY A 322 19.40 -4.15 3.51
C GLY A 322 18.49 -3.22 4.31
N GLU A 323 19.05 -2.07 4.70
CA GLU A 323 18.24 -0.91 5.06
C GLU A 323 17.44 -0.43 3.84
N LYS A 324 16.27 0.16 4.09
CA LYS A 324 15.31 0.68 3.09
C LYS A 324 14.67 -0.37 2.17
N GLU A 325 15.05 -1.65 2.27
CA GLU A 325 14.30 -2.72 1.62
C GLU A 325 12.96 -2.91 2.33
N LYS A 326 11.89 -2.97 1.53
CA LYS A 326 10.50 -2.95 2.01
C LYS A 326 9.92 -4.35 2.11
N VAL A 327 9.14 -4.59 3.17
CA VAL A 327 8.23 -5.73 3.33
C VAL A 327 6.80 -5.22 3.26
N ARG A 328 5.98 -5.79 2.39
CA ARG A 328 4.55 -5.53 2.28
C ARG A 328 3.77 -6.69 2.85
N TYR A 329 2.63 -6.41 3.47
CA TYR A 329 1.68 -7.41 3.93
C TYR A 329 0.31 -6.77 4.15
N ARG A 330 -0.73 -7.59 4.30
CA ARG A 330 -2.12 -7.17 4.43
C ARG A 330 -2.71 -7.66 5.75
N GLU A 331 -3.41 -6.78 6.45
CA GLU A 331 -4.14 -7.08 7.68
C GLU A 331 -5.66 -7.02 7.43
N GLU A 332 -6.37 -8.02 7.94
CA GLU A 332 -7.84 -8.10 7.97
C GLU A 332 -8.32 -8.20 9.43
N PRO A 333 -8.65 -7.07 10.10
CA PRO A 333 -9.04 -7.07 11.52
C PRO A 333 -10.36 -7.81 11.84
N GLY A 334 -11.12 -8.20 10.81
CA GLY A 334 -12.39 -8.93 10.94
C GLY A 334 -13.64 -8.04 11.04
N ASP A 335 -13.51 -6.73 10.94
CA ASP A 335 -14.63 -5.76 10.87
C ASP A 335 -15.01 -5.38 9.43
N GLY A 336 -14.41 -6.05 8.44
CA GLY A 336 -14.56 -5.76 7.01
C GLY A 336 -13.54 -4.76 6.47
N SER A 337 -12.83 -4.05 7.36
CA SER A 337 -11.74 -3.17 6.96
C SER A 337 -10.49 -3.94 6.57
N VAL A 338 -9.62 -3.27 5.82
CA VAL A 338 -8.36 -3.81 5.31
C VAL A 338 -7.27 -2.80 5.60
N VAL A 339 -6.11 -3.27 6.06
CA VAL A 339 -4.91 -2.44 6.14
C VAL A 339 -3.82 -3.02 5.25
N GLU A 340 -3.39 -2.27 4.25
CA GLU A 340 -2.23 -2.61 3.44
C GLU A 340 -1.00 -1.96 4.07
N TRP A 341 -0.10 -2.79 4.59
CA TRP A 341 1.10 -2.36 5.28
C TRP A 341 2.32 -2.46 4.38
N VAL A 342 3.23 -1.50 4.59
CA VAL A 342 4.58 -1.55 4.08
C VAL A 342 5.53 -1.09 5.18
N THR A 343 6.59 -1.87 5.40
CA THR A 343 7.55 -1.60 6.47
C THR A 343 8.99 -1.77 6.00
N TRP A 344 9.89 -0.97 6.55
CA TRP A 344 11.33 -1.05 6.30
C TRP A 344 12.10 -0.55 7.52
N VAL A 345 13.42 -0.72 7.49
CA VAL A 345 14.31 -0.10 8.48
C VAL A 345 15.12 1.00 7.81
N GLU A 346 15.10 2.20 8.38
CA GLU A 346 15.84 3.35 7.89
C GLU A 346 16.34 4.19 9.07
N ALA A 347 17.59 4.65 9.00
CA ALA A 347 18.18 5.56 9.98
C ALA A 347 18.00 5.10 11.45
N GLY A 348 18.11 3.80 11.70
CA GLY A 348 17.94 3.22 13.05
C GLY A 348 16.49 3.17 13.56
N HIS A 349 15.51 3.27 12.67
CA HIS A 349 14.08 3.17 12.99
C HIS A 349 13.40 2.12 12.11
N HIS A 350 12.44 1.39 12.68
CA HIS A 350 11.47 0.57 11.98
C HIS A 350 10.32 1.49 11.58
N VAL A 351 10.21 1.72 10.28
CA VAL A 351 9.22 2.64 9.70
C VAL A 351 8.12 1.80 9.10
N SER A 352 6.88 2.06 9.49
CA SER A 352 5.71 1.41 8.91
C SER A 352 4.74 2.43 8.35
N VAL A 353 4.16 2.13 7.19
CA VAL A 353 3.05 2.89 6.59
C VAL A 353 1.89 1.93 6.39
N GLY A 354 0.74 2.23 6.99
CA GLY A 354 -0.48 1.45 6.90
C GLY A 354 -1.60 2.21 6.21
N CYS A 355 -2.05 1.71 5.07
CA CYS A 355 -3.19 2.22 4.32
C CYS A 355 -4.47 1.53 4.82
N HIS A 356 -5.21 2.17 5.72
CA HIS A 356 -6.43 1.61 6.31
C HIS A 356 -7.67 2.07 5.53
N THR A 357 -8.37 1.10 4.92
CA THR A 357 -9.61 1.32 4.19
C THR A 357 -10.77 0.54 4.81
N ARG A 358 -12.00 1.07 4.73
CA ARG A 358 -13.21 0.38 5.27
C ARG A 358 -13.55 -0.92 4.55
N GLU A 359 -13.15 -1.06 3.29
CA GLU A 359 -13.34 -2.22 2.42
C GLU A 359 -12.10 -2.36 1.52
N ALA A 360 -12.16 -3.17 0.46
CA ALA A 360 -11.09 -3.26 -0.54
C ALA A 360 -10.72 -1.86 -1.08
N SER A 361 -9.42 -1.56 -1.13
CA SER A 361 -8.92 -0.25 -1.52
C SER A 361 -9.30 0.10 -2.97
N THR A 362 -9.65 1.36 -3.21
CA THR A 362 -9.82 1.88 -4.57
C THR A 362 -8.47 2.35 -5.12
N VAL A 363 -8.38 2.50 -6.44
CA VAL A 363 -7.14 2.98 -7.10
C VAL A 363 -6.71 4.35 -6.57
N VAL A 364 -7.67 5.26 -6.32
CA VAL A 364 -7.39 6.59 -5.76
C VAL A 364 -6.82 6.51 -4.35
N GLN A 365 -7.33 5.59 -3.53
CA GLN A 365 -6.84 5.37 -2.17
C GLN A 365 -5.43 4.78 -2.17
N ARG A 366 -5.17 3.78 -3.03
CA ARG A 366 -3.83 3.21 -3.19
C ARG A 366 -2.81 4.25 -3.67
N ALA A 367 -3.18 5.06 -4.66
CA ALA A 367 -2.36 6.18 -5.14
C ALA A 367 -2.02 7.18 -4.02
N ALA A 368 -3.00 7.56 -3.19
CA ALA A 368 -2.76 8.45 -2.06
C ALA A 368 -1.81 7.84 -1.01
N CYS A 369 -1.95 6.55 -0.73
CA CYS A 369 -1.07 5.81 0.18
C CYS A 369 0.36 5.70 -0.38
N ARG A 370 0.51 5.45 -1.68
CA ARG A 370 1.82 5.37 -2.34
C ARG A 370 2.59 6.69 -2.26
N ILE A 371 1.93 7.84 -2.40
CA ILE A 371 2.56 9.15 -2.22
C ILE A 371 3.17 9.28 -0.81
N VAL A 372 2.43 8.86 0.22
CA VAL A 372 2.94 8.86 1.61
C VAL A 372 4.10 7.90 1.74
N GLU A 373 3.95 6.66 1.27
CA GLU A 373 4.98 5.62 1.33
C GLU A 373 6.31 6.05 0.70
N GLU A 374 6.29 6.60 -0.52
CA GLU A 374 7.49 6.94 -1.27
C GLU A 374 8.20 8.19 -0.72
N SER A 375 7.46 9.06 -0.06
CA SER A 375 7.98 10.31 0.50
C SER A 375 8.28 10.25 1.99
N THR A 376 7.96 9.14 2.66
CA THR A 376 8.19 8.96 4.09
C THR A 376 9.68 8.88 4.38
N GLY A 377 10.12 9.68 5.35
CA GLY A 377 11.46 9.64 5.91
C GLY A 377 11.46 9.99 7.39
N VAL A 378 12.55 9.64 8.06
CA VAL A 378 12.77 9.89 9.49
C VAL A 378 13.59 11.17 9.69
N LEU A 379 13.19 12.03 10.63
CA LEU A 379 13.80 13.33 10.95
C LEU A 379 14.88 13.27 12.04
#